data_AF-A0A133KN44-F1
#
_entry.id   AF-A0A133KN44-F1
#
_cell.length_a   1.000
_cell.length_b   1.000
_cell.length_c   1.000
_cell.angle_alpha   90.00
_cell.angle_beta   90.00
_cell.angle_gamma   90.00
#
_symmetry.space_group_name_H-M   'P 1'
#
loop_
_entity.id
_entity.type
_entity.pdbx_description
1 polymer ?
#
loop_
_entity_poly.entity_id
_entity_poly.type
_entity_poly.pdbx_seq_one_letter_code
_entity_poly.pdbx_strand_id
1 'polypeptide(L)'
;MMKNKKIAALLGVLLAGSMAFSLSACGSTNNASDNKSSGSSSQSSDKKDDSSSGAGFEEVPVGPSGTAEEQDKDAGPLTVGAVYFQPIDMEPASMGLKAADSSFHLEADIHANQKGTELGYGKGDFVPELTVNYTIIDKSTGKEVEGGKATSGTFMQMNASDGPHYGANVKLDKAGTYQLKLSIESPAKKGWMLHVDPETGVKGRFWTEPIEVTFDNWEYTPRQW
;
A
#
# COMPACT_ATOMS: atom_id res chain seq x y z
N MET A 1 59.71 -19.59 -13.21
CA MET A 1 60.34 -19.92 -11.91
C MET A 1 59.25 -19.92 -10.84
N MET A 2 59.19 -21.01 -10.04
CA MET A 2 58.57 -21.18 -8.71
C MET A 2 57.06 -20.85 -8.57
N LYS A 3 56.12 -21.81 -8.63
CA LYS A 3 55.70 -22.84 -7.63
C LYS A 3 55.47 -22.29 -6.21
N ASN A 4 54.24 -22.44 -5.70
CA ASN A 4 53.96 -23.19 -4.46
C ASN A 4 52.48 -23.61 -4.36
N LYS A 5 52.26 -24.82 -3.83
CA LYS A 5 51.01 -25.57 -3.67
C LYS A 5 50.78 -25.90 -2.18
N LYS A 6 49.55 -26.35 -1.89
CA LYS A 6 49.04 -27.22 -0.78
C LYS A 6 48.33 -26.45 0.36
N ILE A 7 47.01 -26.56 0.51
CA ILE A 7 46.16 -27.64 1.11
C ILE A 7 46.38 -27.81 2.63
N ALA A 8 45.33 -27.56 3.41
CA ALA A 8 44.98 -28.33 4.61
C ALA A 8 43.48 -28.16 4.93
N ALA A 9 42.81 -29.29 5.16
CA ALA A 9 41.44 -29.42 5.63
C ALA A 9 41.43 -29.72 7.13
N LEU A 10 40.29 -29.47 7.78
CA LEU A 10 39.55 -30.38 8.70
C LEU A 10 38.99 -29.73 10.00
N LEU A 11 37.83 -30.28 10.33
CA LEU A 11 37.26 -30.56 11.66
C LEU A 11 36.43 -29.47 12.34
N GLY A 12 35.12 -29.75 12.37
CA GLY A 12 34.13 -29.03 13.14
C GLY A 12 34.07 -29.42 14.62
N VAL A 13 33.28 -28.64 15.35
CA VAL A 13 32.78 -28.97 16.68
C VAL A 13 31.29 -28.59 16.69
N LEU A 14 30.45 -29.61 16.86
CA LEU A 14 29.07 -29.52 17.32
C LEU A 14 29.07 -29.08 18.78
N LEU A 15 28.28 -28.06 19.13
CA LEU A 15 27.83 -27.83 20.49
C LEU A 15 26.33 -27.54 20.46
N ALA A 16 25.56 -28.60 20.70
CA ALA A 16 24.18 -28.52 21.11
C ALA A 16 24.13 -27.99 22.56
N GLY A 17 23.34 -26.94 22.78
CA GLY A 17 23.07 -26.38 24.10
C GLY A 17 21.58 -26.13 24.25
N SER A 18 20.87 -27.14 24.73
CA SER A 18 19.47 -27.09 25.15
C SER A 18 19.36 -26.66 26.60
N MET A 19 18.66 -25.56 26.88
CA MET A 19 18.03 -25.20 28.16
C MET A 19 16.98 -24.12 27.84
N ALA A 20 15.81 -23.99 28.44
CA ALA A 20 14.96 -24.84 29.27
C ALA A 20 13.59 -24.14 29.25
N PHE A 21 12.52 -24.93 29.35
CA PHE A 21 11.15 -24.44 29.49
C PHE A 21 10.97 -23.55 30.73
N SER A 22 10.19 -22.48 30.58
CA SER A 22 9.42 -21.91 31.69
C SER A 22 8.04 -21.49 31.20
N LEU A 23 7.09 -22.43 31.29
CA LEU A 23 5.66 -22.15 31.35
C LEU A 23 5.33 -21.82 32.81
N SER A 24 4.70 -20.68 33.03
CA SER A 24 3.97 -20.32 34.26
C SER A 24 2.78 -19.48 33.80
N ALA A 25 1.59 -19.56 34.36
CA ALA A 25 0.89 -20.55 35.16
C ALA A 25 -0.56 -20.05 35.11
N CYS A 26 -1.51 -20.95 34.88
CA CYS A 26 -2.94 -20.63 34.96
C CYS A 26 -3.36 -20.60 36.44
N GLY A 27 -4.27 -19.70 36.81
CA GLY A 27 -4.85 -19.62 38.16
C GLY A 27 -6.24 -18.99 38.16
N SER A 28 -7.26 -19.83 38.07
CA SER A 28 -8.68 -19.57 38.43
C SER A 28 -8.80 -19.26 39.94
N THR A 29 -9.86 -18.72 40.56
CA THR A 29 -11.32 -18.87 40.37
C THR A 29 -12.06 -17.92 41.35
N ASN A 30 -13.25 -17.47 40.94
CA ASN A 30 -14.49 -17.15 41.70
C ASN A 30 -14.51 -16.16 42.89
N ASN A 31 -15.34 -15.12 42.75
CA ASN A 31 -16.47 -14.92 43.67
C ASN A 31 -17.61 -14.08 43.05
N ALA A 32 -18.84 -14.50 43.30
CA ALA A 32 -20.08 -13.88 42.83
C ALA A 32 -20.63 -12.89 43.86
N SER A 33 -21.26 -11.80 43.38
CA SER A 33 -22.53 -11.26 43.91
C SER A 33 -22.91 -9.95 43.21
N ASP A 34 -24.10 -9.94 42.62
CA ASP A 34 -25.11 -8.88 42.53
C ASP A 34 -24.68 -7.39 42.70
N ASN A 35 -25.02 -6.56 41.71
CA ASN A 35 -26.21 -5.69 41.75
C ASN A 35 -26.03 -4.43 40.87
N LYS A 36 -27.14 -4.02 40.26
CA LYS A 36 -27.53 -2.67 39.80
C LYS A 36 -26.83 -2.01 38.60
N SER A 37 -27.65 -1.95 37.55
CA SER A 37 -27.70 -0.94 36.49
C SER A 37 -27.47 0.50 36.96
N SER A 38 -26.46 1.13 36.36
CA SER A 38 -26.36 2.56 36.03
C SER A 38 -25.27 2.65 34.96
N GLY A 39 -25.57 2.97 33.71
CA GLY A 39 -25.61 4.36 33.27
C GLY A 39 -24.37 4.67 32.40
N SER A 40 -24.60 5.42 31.34
CA SER A 40 -23.63 6.09 30.46
C SER A 40 -23.10 5.30 29.26
N SER A 41 -23.78 5.54 28.14
CA SER A 41 -23.25 5.55 26.78
C SER A 41 -21.92 6.33 26.71
N SER A 42 -20.82 5.64 26.46
CA SER A 42 -19.58 6.25 25.97
C SER A 42 -19.45 5.90 24.49
N GLN A 43 -19.71 6.92 23.70
CA GLN A 43 -19.60 6.99 22.25
C GLN A 43 -18.11 7.02 21.92
N SER A 44 -17.54 5.91 21.45
CA SER A 44 -16.16 5.86 20.94
C SER A 44 -16.14 6.36 19.50
N SER A 45 -15.93 7.66 19.33
CA SER A 45 -15.50 8.25 18.06
C SER A 45 -14.00 8.10 17.93
N ASP A 46 -13.54 6.98 17.36
CA ASP A 46 -12.15 6.85 16.91
C ASP A 46 -12.02 7.54 15.54
N LYS A 47 -11.86 8.86 15.58
CA LYS A 47 -11.16 9.58 14.50
C LYS A 47 -9.68 9.50 14.84
N LYS A 48 -8.95 8.64 14.14
CA LYS A 48 -7.50 8.80 14.01
C LYS A 48 -7.28 9.86 12.95
N ASP A 49 -7.02 11.08 13.40
CA ASP A 49 -6.32 12.07 12.59
C ASP A 49 -4.88 11.57 12.44
N ASP A 50 -4.59 10.94 11.30
CA ASP A 50 -3.22 10.58 10.93
C ASP A 50 -2.50 11.84 10.41
N SER A 51 -2.20 12.75 11.33
CA SER A 51 -1.23 13.81 11.09
C SER A 51 0.14 13.33 11.59
N SER A 52 0.80 12.56 10.74
CA SER A 52 2.22 12.22 10.90
C SER A 52 3.03 13.53 11.00
N SER A 53 3.50 13.83 12.20
CA SER A 53 4.34 15.00 12.52
C SER A 53 5.84 14.62 12.54
N GLY A 54 6.26 13.84 11.55
CA GLY A 54 7.66 13.78 11.12
C GLY A 54 7.98 14.95 10.19
N ALA A 55 9.23 15.10 9.74
CA ALA A 55 9.58 16.05 8.68
C ALA A 55 8.84 15.67 7.38
N GLY A 56 7.59 16.13 7.25
CA GLY A 56 6.70 15.76 6.16
C GLY A 56 7.06 16.49 4.86
N PHE A 57 6.83 15.81 3.74
CA PHE A 57 6.74 16.44 2.43
C PHE A 57 5.28 16.79 2.13
N GLU A 58 5.04 17.70 1.18
CA GLU A 58 3.67 18.07 0.79
C GLU A 58 3.12 17.05 -0.21
N GLU A 59 2.13 16.30 0.24
CA GLU A 59 1.33 15.45 -0.63
C GLU A 59 0.13 16.20 -1.17
N VAL A 60 -0.08 16.13 -2.48
CA VAL A 60 -1.20 16.76 -3.13
C VAL A 60 -2.21 15.69 -3.55
N PRO A 61 -3.45 15.74 -3.03
CA PRO A 61 -4.55 14.89 -3.49
C PRO A 61 -4.75 14.88 -5.00
N VAL A 62 -4.99 13.71 -5.57
CA VAL A 62 -5.51 13.58 -6.94
C VAL A 62 -7.03 13.75 -6.91
N GLY A 63 -7.52 14.92 -7.32
CA GLY A 63 -8.94 15.24 -7.37
C GLY A 63 -9.22 16.69 -7.81
N PRO A 64 -10.50 17.08 -7.96
CA PRO A 64 -10.89 18.41 -8.45
C PRO A 64 -10.52 19.56 -7.52
N SER A 65 -10.57 19.34 -6.21
CA SER A 65 -10.23 20.38 -5.23
C SER A 65 -8.74 20.41 -4.88
N GLY A 66 -8.00 19.33 -5.15
CA GLY A 66 -6.66 19.11 -4.58
C GLY A 66 -6.67 19.09 -3.05
N THR A 67 -7.83 18.83 -2.41
CA THR A 67 -7.99 18.72 -0.95
C THR A 67 -8.29 17.28 -0.54
N ALA A 68 -8.00 16.95 0.72
CA ALA A 68 -8.13 15.60 1.25
C ALA A 68 -9.56 15.02 1.22
N GLU A 69 -10.58 15.87 1.06
CA GLU A 69 -12.00 15.47 1.12
C GLU A 69 -12.41 14.45 0.03
N GLU A 70 -11.62 14.31 -1.04
CA GLU A 70 -11.89 13.36 -2.14
C GLU A 70 -10.76 12.35 -2.38
N GLN A 71 -9.80 12.22 -1.46
CA GLN A 71 -8.65 11.31 -1.62
C GLN A 71 -9.05 9.84 -1.64
N ASP A 72 -9.95 9.42 -0.76
CA ASP A 72 -10.20 8.00 -0.53
C ASP A 72 -11.47 7.51 -1.23
N LYS A 73 -11.33 6.42 -1.99
CA LYS A 73 -12.44 5.73 -2.66
C LYS A 73 -12.55 4.30 -2.20
N ASP A 74 -13.69 3.95 -1.63
CA ASP A 74 -14.03 2.56 -1.35
C ASP A 74 -14.37 1.81 -2.65
N ALA A 75 -13.63 0.73 -2.91
CA ALA A 75 -13.81 -0.11 -4.09
C ALA A 75 -13.64 -1.59 -3.71
N GLY A 76 -14.77 -2.32 -3.65
CA GLY A 76 -14.76 -3.72 -3.21
C GLY A 76 -14.17 -3.85 -1.79
N PRO A 77 -13.15 -4.71 -1.57
CA PRO A 77 -12.47 -4.87 -0.28
C PRO A 77 -11.44 -3.78 0.05
N LEU A 78 -11.28 -2.77 -0.80
CA LEU A 78 -10.20 -1.78 -0.71
C LEU A 78 -10.75 -0.38 -0.42
N THR A 79 -9.99 0.40 0.33
CA THR A 79 -10.02 1.87 0.31
C THR A 79 -8.77 2.32 -0.45
N VAL A 80 -8.96 3.16 -1.47
CA VAL A 80 -7.91 3.57 -2.40
C VAL A 80 -7.76 5.07 -2.37
N GLY A 81 -6.61 5.53 -1.90
CA GLY A 81 -6.12 6.91 -1.97
C GLY A 81 -5.29 7.14 -3.22
N ALA A 82 -5.17 8.39 -3.68
CA ALA A 82 -4.19 8.78 -4.67
C ALA A 82 -3.63 10.18 -4.42
N VAL A 83 -2.30 10.30 -4.43
CA VAL A 83 -1.57 11.56 -4.19
C VAL A 83 -0.43 11.73 -5.18
N TYR A 84 0.03 12.97 -5.35
CA TYR A 84 1.24 13.25 -6.08
C TYR A 84 2.07 14.33 -5.38
N PHE A 85 3.39 14.23 -5.53
CA PHE A 85 4.35 15.15 -4.92
C PHE A 85 5.66 15.20 -5.72
N GLN A 86 6.71 15.82 -5.19
CA GLN A 86 7.98 15.96 -5.91
C GLN A 86 8.52 14.62 -6.42
N PRO A 87 9.15 14.56 -7.61
CA PRO A 87 9.78 13.34 -8.09
C PRO A 87 10.78 12.78 -7.08
N ILE A 88 10.84 11.45 -6.97
CA ILE A 88 11.74 10.78 -6.04
C ILE A 88 12.81 9.98 -6.77
N ASP A 89 13.98 9.87 -6.16
CA ASP A 89 14.96 8.85 -6.53
C ASP A 89 14.58 7.53 -5.86
N MET A 90 14.57 6.45 -6.64
CA MET A 90 14.22 5.10 -6.17
C MET A 90 15.43 4.17 -6.24
N GLU A 91 15.52 3.22 -5.32
CA GLU A 91 16.47 2.11 -5.39
C GLU A 91 15.72 0.77 -5.37
N PRO A 92 15.98 -0.15 -6.34
CA PRO A 92 16.93 -0.04 -7.46
C PRO A 92 16.53 0.98 -8.54
N ALA A 93 17.48 1.85 -8.95
CA ALA A 93 17.24 2.98 -9.86
C ALA A 93 16.90 2.61 -11.32
N SER A 94 16.88 1.33 -11.67
CA SER A 94 16.52 0.84 -13.02
C SER A 94 15.01 0.61 -13.20
N MET A 95 14.22 0.83 -12.15
CA MET A 95 12.79 0.57 -12.15
C MET A 95 12.04 1.90 -12.34
N GLY A 96 11.52 2.13 -13.55
CA GLY A 96 10.72 3.32 -13.87
C GLY A 96 11.51 4.54 -14.38
N LEU A 97 10.85 5.69 -14.41
CA LEU A 97 11.42 6.96 -14.86
C LEU A 97 12.25 7.60 -13.74
N LYS A 98 13.38 8.21 -14.08
CA LYS A 98 14.24 8.90 -13.12
C LYS A 98 13.59 10.18 -12.62
N ALA A 99 13.91 10.57 -11.38
CA ALA A 99 13.41 11.82 -10.78
C ALA A 99 13.63 13.03 -11.71
N ALA A 100 14.85 13.17 -12.24
CA ALA A 100 15.26 14.28 -13.11
C ALA A 100 14.47 14.38 -14.44
N ASP A 101 13.85 13.29 -14.89
CA ASP A 101 13.08 13.24 -16.13
C ASP A 101 11.56 13.34 -15.88
N SER A 102 11.14 13.45 -14.62
CA SER A 102 9.75 13.34 -14.19
C SER A 102 9.17 14.70 -13.77
N SER A 103 7.85 14.81 -13.82
CA SER A 103 7.10 15.98 -13.35
C SER A 103 6.71 15.85 -11.88
N PHE A 104 6.36 14.63 -11.44
CA PHE A 104 6.00 14.30 -10.06
C PHE A 104 6.16 12.80 -9.81
N HIS A 105 6.14 12.41 -8.54
CA HIS A 105 5.83 11.04 -8.13
C HIS A 105 4.32 10.93 -7.91
N LEU A 106 3.71 9.85 -8.39
CA LEU A 106 2.29 9.54 -8.25
C LEU A 106 2.15 8.26 -7.44
N GLU A 107 1.33 8.31 -6.39
CA GLU A 107 1.11 7.19 -5.47
C GLU A 107 -0.36 6.81 -5.40
N ALA A 108 -0.59 5.52 -5.15
CA ALA A 108 -1.86 4.98 -4.72
C ALA A 108 -1.69 4.22 -3.40
N ASP A 109 -2.38 4.71 -2.38
CA ASP A 109 -2.42 4.15 -1.05
C ASP A 109 -3.60 3.19 -0.93
N ILE A 110 -3.32 1.90 -0.86
CA ILE A 110 -4.35 0.87 -0.96
C ILE A 110 -4.41 0.07 0.33
N HIS A 111 -5.49 0.30 1.08
CA HIS A 111 -5.72 -0.29 2.38
C HIS A 111 -6.96 -1.18 2.37
N ALA A 112 -6.99 -2.19 3.24
CA ALA A 112 -8.15 -3.05 3.39
C ALA A 112 -9.28 -2.31 4.12
N ASN A 113 -10.45 -2.22 3.50
CA ASN A 113 -11.63 -1.65 4.16
C ASN A 113 -12.34 -2.72 5.01
N GLN A 114 -13.55 -2.42 5.49
CA GLN A 114 -14.32 -3.39 6.29
C GLN A 114 -14.56 -4.73 5.57
N LYS A 115 -14.80 -4.71 4.25
CA LYS A 115 -14.99 -5.93 3.45
C LYS A 115 -13.66 -6.65 3.23
N GLY A 116 -12.54 -5.95 3.21
CA GLY A 116 -11.20 -6.54 3.19
C GLY A 116 -10.92 -7.49 4.35
N THR A 117 -11.57 -7.29 5.50
CA THR A 117 -11.47 -8.21 6.65
C THR A 117 -12.00 -9.62 6.34
N GLU A 118 -12.90 -9.76 5.36
CA GLU A 118 -13.38 -11.08 4.93
C GLU A 118 -12.30 -11.88 4.17
N LEU A 119 -11.24 -11.23 3.70
CA LEU A 119 -10.07 -11.84 3.07
C LEU A 119 -8.93 -12.13 4.07
N GLY A 120 -9.12 -11.80 5.34
CA GLY A 120 -8.13 -12.02 6.41
C GLY A 120 -7.16 -10.86 6.64
N TYR A 121 -7.29 -9.75 5.91
CA TYR A 121 -6.54 -8.52 6.20
C TYR A 121 -7.07 -7.81 7.45
N GLY A 122 -6.22 -7.10 8.19
CA GLY A 122 -6.69 -6.15 9.19
C GLY A 122 -7.32 -4.93 8.49
N LYS A 123 -8.38 -4.37 9.08
CA LYS A 123 -8.98 -3.15 8.55
C LYS A 123 -7.99 -1.99 8.69
N GLY A 124 -7.72 -1.30 7.59
CA GLY A 124 -6.75 -0.21 7.51
C GLY A 124 -5.33 -0.68 7.24
N ASP A 125 -5.07 -1.99 7.12
CA ASP A 125 -3.76 -2.48 6.73
C ASP A 125 -3.51 -2.28 5.24
N PHE A 126 -2.28 -1.97 4.87
CA PHE A 126 -1.83 -1.99 3.47
C PHE A 126 -2.07 -3.37 2.85
N VAL A 127 -2.58 -3.40 1.62
CA VAL A 127 -2.82 -4.65 0.88
C VAL A 127 -1.67 -4.91 -0.09
N PRO A 128 -0.76 -5.87 0.20
CA PRO A 128 0.41 -6.13 -0.63
C PRO A 128 0.09 -6.97 -1.87
N GLU A 129 1.09 -7.09 -2.75
CA GLU A 129 1.12 -7.99 -3.91
C GLU A 129 0.03 -7.73 -4.97
N LEU A 130 -0.63 -6.58 -4.93
CA LEU A 130 -1.52 -6.16 -6.02
C LEU A 130 -0.71 -5.86 -7.29
N THR A 131 -1.35 -6.04 -8.45
CA THR A 131 -0.86 -5.41 -9.69
C THR A 131 -1.72 -4.18 -9.93
N VAL A 132 -1.13 -2.99 -9.81
CA VAL A 132 -1.86 -1.72 -9.96
C VAL A 132 -1.44 -1.09 -11.28
N ASN A 133 -2.33 -1.11 -12.26
CA ASN A 133 -2.12 -0.40 -13.52
C ASN A 133 -2.77 0.98 -13.43
N TYR A 134 -2.12 1.98 -14.00
CA TYR A 134 -2.64 3.34 -14.04
C TYR A 134 -2.67 3.87 -15.48
N THR A 135 -3.63 4.76 -15.73
CA THR A 135 -3.74 5.52 -16.97
C THR A 135 -4.20 6.94 -16.64
N ILE A 136 -3.50 7.93 -17.18
CA ILE A 136 -3.87 9.34 -17.13
C ILE A 136 -4.51 9.74 -18.46
N ILE A 137 -5.75 10.18 -18.40
CA ILE A 137 -6.56 10.58 -19.55
C ILE A 137 -6.71 12.09 -19.55
N ASP A 138 -6.38 12.74 -20.68
CA ASP A 138 -6.65 14.16 -20.89
C ASP A 138 -8.13 14.35 -21.21
N LYS A 139 -8.87 15.06 -20.34
CA LYS A 139 -10.31 15.22 -20.50
C LYS A 139 -10.70 16.09 -21.69
N SER A 140 -9.81 16.94 -22.18
CA SER A 140 -10.07 17.76 -23.37
C SER A 140 -10.12 16.92 -24.66
N THR A 141 -9.41 15.79 -24.67
CA THR A 141 -9.35 14.89 -25.84
C THR A 141 -10.06 13.56 -25.61
N GLY A 142 -10.29 13.18 -24.36
CA GLY A 142 -10.83 11.88 -23.97
C GLY A 142 -9.87 10.71 -24.22
N LYS A 143 -8.58 10.99 -24.42
CA LYS A 143 -7.55 9.99 -24.75
C LYS A 143 -6.48 9.93 -23.67
N GLU A 144 -5.78 8.80 -23.61
CA GLU A 144 -4.51 8.73 -22.87
C GLU A 144 -3.59 9.85 -23.35
N VAL A 145 -2.86 10.46 -22.42
CA VAL A 145 -1.93 11.55 -22.75
C VAL A 145 -0.85 11.02 -23.70
N GLU A 146 -0.88 11.44 -24.97
CA GLU A 146 0.09 11.07 -25.99
C GLU A 146 1.48 11.66 -25.67
N GLY A 147 2.53 10.84 -25.79
CA GLY A 147 3.94 11.30 -25.73
C GLY A 147 4.72 10.95 -24.46
N GLY A 148 4.10 10.30 -23.46
CA GLY A 148 4.80 9.83 -22.26
C GLY A 148 4.63 8.33 -22.07
N LYS A 149 5.72 7.56 -22.10
CA LYS A 149 5.74 6.16 -21.61
C LYS A 149 5.36 6.05 -20.11
N ALA A 150 5.15 7.18 -19.44
CA ALA A 150 4.93 7.33 -18.01
C ALA A 150 3.57 7.95 -17.65
N THR A 151 2.65 8.13 -18.62
CA THR A 151 1.26 8.55 -18.34
C THR A 151 0.29 7.37 -18.32
N SER A 152 0.77 6.18 -18.67
CA SER A 152 0.14 4.90 -18.37
C SER A 152 1.21 3.84 -18.10
N GLY A 153 0.88 2.84 -17.28
CA GLY A 153 1.82 1.78 -16.91
C GLY A 153 1.37 0.98 -15.69
N THR A 154 2.30 0.25 -15.09
CA THR A 154 2.10 -0.48 -13.83
C THR A 154 2.89 0.21 -12.74
N PHE A 155 2.23 0.54 -11.62
CA PHE A 155 2.91 1.02 -10.44
C PHE A 155 3.84 -0.03 -9.85
N MET A 156 4.91 0.46 -9.25
CA MET A 156 5.88 -0.33 -8.53
C MET A 156 5.48 -0.39 -7.06
N GLN A 157 5.77 -1.52 -6.42
CA GLN A 157 5.63 -1.67 -4.97
C GLN A 157 6.89 -1.12 -4.31
N MET A 158 6.75 -0.18 -3.38
CA MET A 158 7.90 0.42 -2.70
C MET A 158 7.51 0.95 -1.32
N ASN A 159 8.51 1.42 -0.58
CA ASN A 159 8.32 2.09 0.69
C ASN A 159 8.86 3.52 0.62
N ALA A 160 8.16 4.44 1.26
CA ALA A 160 8.67 5.73 1.68
C ALA A 160 8.78 5.80 3.21
N SER A 161 9.02 6.98 3.77
CA SER A 161 9.17 7.18 5.21
C SER A 161 7.87 7.02 6.02
N ASP A 162 6.73 7.16 5.35
CA ASP A 162 5.37 7.07 5.86
C ASP A 162 4.74 5.68 5.66
N GLY A 163 5.26 4.85 4.75
CA GLY A 163 4.84 3.46 4.65
C GLY A 163 5.04 2.82 3.26
N PRO A 164 4.53 1.59 3.09
CA PRO A 164 4.45 0.95 1.79
C PRO A 164 3.30 1.51 0.94
N HIS A 165 3.54 1.71 -0.35
CA HIS A 165 2.54 2.17 -1.32
C HIS A 165 2.80 1.58 -2.71
N TYR A 166 1.91 1.91 -3.66
CA TYR A 166 2.12 1.65 -5.09
C TYR A 166 2.35 2.97 -5.82
N GLY A 167 3.49 3.13 -6.51
CA GLY A 167 3.80 4.41 -7.12
C GLY A 167 4.57 4.34 -8.43
N ALA A 168 4.63 5.48 -9.11
CA ALA A 168 5.50 5.71 -10.25
C ALA A 168 5.88 7.19 -10.37
N ASN A 169 7.11 7.42 -10.79
CA ASN A 169 7.52 8.69 -11.35
C ASN A 169 6.84 8.91 -12.71
N VAL A 170 6.15 10.04 -12.85
CA VAL A 170 5.29 10.37 -14.01
C VAL A 170 5.80 11.64 -14.68
N LYS A 171 5.72 11.66 -16.02
CA LYS A 171 6.02 12.84 -16.84
C LYS A 171 4.72 13.41 -17.42
N LEU A 172 4.31 14.57 -16.93
CA LEU A 172 3.12 15.30 -17.37
C LEU A 172 3.43 16.81 -17.31
N ASP A 173 3.84 17.36 -18.46
CA ASP A 173 4.34 18.74 -18.54
C ASP A 173 3.26 19.79 -18.82
N LYS A 174 2.05 19.34 -19.19
CA LYS A 174 0.95 20.24 -19.54
C LYS A 174 0.00 20.37 -18.36
N ALA A 175 -0.40 21.60 -18.08
CA ALA A 175 -1.54 21.86 -17.21
C ALA A 175 -2.83 21.44 -17.91
N GLY A 176 -3.84 21.06 -17.13
CA GLY A 176 -5.14 20.71 -17.65
C GLY A 176 -5.97 19.91 -16.65
N THR A 177 -7.16 19.54 -17.10
CA THR A 177 -8.05 18.65 -16.37
C THR A 177 -7.86 17.23 -16.87
N TYR A 178 -7.51 16.34 -15.94
CA TYR A 178 -7.21 14.95 -16.23
C TYR A 178 -8.17 14.01 -15.49
N GLN A 179 -8.11 12.75 -15.86
CA GLN A 179 -8.68 11.65 -15.12
C GLN A 179 -7.58 10.62 -14.87
N LEU A 180 -7.39 10.23 -13.61
CA LEU A 180 -6.58 9.07 -13.25
C LEU A 180 -7.51 7.87 -13.14
N LYS A 181 -7.18 6.81 -13.89
CA LYS A 181 -7.85 5.51 -13.81
C LYS A 181 -6.85 4.48 -13.28
N LEU A 182 -7.25 3.75 -12.24
CA LEU A 182 -6.52 2.63 -11.68
C LEU A 182 -7.26 1.33 -11.96
N SER A 183 -6.53 0.31 -12.40
CA SER A 183 -7.00 -1.06 -12.57
C SER A 183 -6.20 -1.97 -11.66
N ILE A 184 -6.85 -2.48 -10.61
CA ILE A 184 -6.21 -3.16 -9.48
C ILE A 184 -6.49 -4.64 -9.57
N GLU A 185 -5.47 -5.43 -9.93
CA GLU A 185 -5.56 -6.89 -9.98
C GLU A 185 -5.28 -7.50 -8.61
N SER A 186 -5.96 -8.62 -8.34
CA SER A 186 -5.80 -9.39 -7.11
C SER A 186 -4.39 -9.99 -6.98
N PRO A 187 -3.86 -10.11 -5.75
CA PRO A 187 -2.58 -10.76 -5.50
C PRO A 187 -2.61 -12.27 -5.83
N ALA A 188 -3.80 -12.86 -6.03
CA ALA A 188 -3.93 -14.24 -6.51
C ALA A 188 -3.21 -14.47 -7.85
N LYS A 189 -3.14 -13.46 -8.74
CA LYS A 189 -2.41 -13.57 -10.01
C LYS A 189 -0.90 -13.73 -9.83
N LYS A 190 -0.37 -13.30 -8.68
CA LYS A 190 1.04 -13.49 -8.28
C LYS A 190 1.25 -14.69 -7.36
N GLY A 191 0.22 -15.53 -7.19
CA GLY A 191 0.29 -16.75 -6.40
C GLY A 191 -0.04 -16.57 -4.91
N TRP A 192 -0.59 -15.43 -4.50
CA TRP A 192 -1.08 -15.28 -3.12
C TRP A 192 -2.31 -16.18 -2.89
N MET A 193 -2.33 -16.84 -1.74
CA MET A 193 -3.35 -17.85 -1.42
C MET A 193 -4.14 -17.46 -0.17
N LEU A 194 -5.36 -17.97 -0.09
CA LEU A 194 -6.22 -17.86 1.09
C LEU A 194 -6.41 -19.24 1.70
N HIS A 195 -6.41 -19.32 3.02
CA HIS A 195 -6.94 -20.50 3.71
C HIS A 195 -8.45 -20.60 3.44
N VAL A 196 -8.94 -21.81 3.19
CA VAL A 196 -10.36 -22.06 2.85
C VAL A 196 -10.99 -23.22 3.62
N ASP A 197 -10.23 -23.86 4.50
CA ASP A 197 -10.74 -24.90 5.40
C ASP A 197 -11.68 -24.30 6.47
N PRO A 198 -12.59 -25.08 7.07
CA PRO A 198 -13.56 -24.55 8.03
C PRO A 198 -12.97 -23.98 9.32
N GLU A 199 -11.78 -24.42 9.72
CA GLU A 199 -11.18 -24.06 11.02
C GLU A 199 -10.40 -22.75 10.94
N THR A 200 -9.66 -22.53 9.85
CA THR A 200 -8.73 -21.40 9.69
C THR A 200 -9.01 -20.54 8.46
N GLY A 201 -9.97 -20.95 7.62
CA GLY A 201 -10.25 -20.30 6.35
C GLY A 201 -10.98 -18.98 6.47
N VAL A 202 -10.70 -18.11 5.51
CA VAL A 202 -11.40 -16.83 5.36
C VAL A 202 -12.67 -17.01 4.52
N LYS A 203 -13.66 -16.13 4.74
CA LYS A 203 -14.97 -16.23 4.09
C LYS A 203 -14.99 -15.63 2.68
N GLY A 204 -14.23 -14.57 2.46
CA GLY A 204 -14.13 -13.86 1.20
C GLY A 204 -13.28 -14.62 0.18
N ARG A 205 -13.37 -14.20 -1.08
CA ARG A 205 -12.50 -14.66 -2.15
C ARG A 205 -11.97 -13.45 -2.90
N PHE A 206 -10.74 -13.56 -3.36
CA PHE A 206 -10.17 -12.54 -4.22
C PHE A 206 -11.04 -12.32 -5.47
N TRP A 207 -11.07 -11.07 -5.94
CA TRP A 207 -11.72 -10.72 -7.19
C TRP A 207 -10.98 -11.35 -8.38
N THR A 208 -11.73 -11.70 -9.41
CA THR A 208 -11.22 -12.32 -10.66
C THR A 208 -10.97 -11.29 -11.75
N GLU A 209 -11.80 -10.24 -11.80
CA GLU A 209 -11.66 -9.10 -12.72
C GLU A 209 -11.10 -7.90 -11.97
N PRO A 210 -10.16 -7.12 -12.54
CA PRO A 210 -9.57 -5.97 -11.87
C PRO A 210 -10.61 -5.00 -11.31
N ILE A 211 -10.34 -4.49 -10.12
CA ILE A 211 -11.14 -3.43 -9.51
C ILE A 211 -10.74 -2.11 -10.17
N GLU A 212 -11.70 -1.43 -10.78
CA GLU A 212 -11.49 -0.15 -11.45
C GLU A 212 -11.83 1.00 -10.50
N VAL A 213 -10.87 1.91 -10.29
CA VAL A 213 -11.05 3.12 -9.49
C VAL A 213 -10.70 4.33 -10.34
N THR A 214 -11.59 5.32 -10.37
CA THR A 214 -11.41 6.52 -11.18
C THR A 214 -11.41 7.76 -10.31
N PHE A 215 -10.34 8.55 -10.41
CA PHE A 215 -10.26 9.91 -9.90
C PHE A 215 -10.49 10.87 -11.07
N ASP A 216 -11.70 11.42 -11.13
CA ASP A 216 -12.13 12.26 -12.24
C ASP A 216 -11.94 13.76 -11.91
N ASN A 217 -11.87 14.58 -12.96
CA ASN A 217 -11.70 16.03 -12.85
C ASN A 217 -10.46 16.46 -12.05
N TRP A 218 -9.35 15.73 -12.17
CA TRP A 218 -8.10 16.12 -11.54
C TRP A 218 -7.54 17.38 -12.21
N GLU A 219 -7.61 18.51 -11.51
CA GLU A 219 -7.06 19.79 -11.98
C GLU A 219 -5.55 19.85 -11.69
N TYR A 220 -4.75 19.55 -12.71
CA TYR A 220 -3.29 19.54 -12.59
C TYR A 220 -2.67 20.80 -13.19
N THR A 221 -1.75 21.40 -12.45
CA THR A 221 -0.85 22.44 -12.94
C THR A 221 0.59 22.00 -12.63
N PRO A 222 1.52 22.05 -13.61
CA PRO A 222 2.91 21.76 -13.38
C PRO A 222 3.47 22.58 -12.22
N ARG A 223 4.07 21.90 -11.26
CA ARG A 223 4.67 22.50 -10.08
C ARG A 223 6.19 22.58 -10.23
N GLN A 224 6.78 23.54 -9.55
CA GLN A 224 8.19 23.49 -9.19
C GLN A 224 8.24 23.03 -7.74
N TRP A 225 9.08 22.06 -7.47
CA TRP A 225 9.23 21.43 -6.17
C TRP A 225 10.51 21.91 -5.50
#